data_AF-A0A919FB33-F1
#
_entry.id   AF-A0A919FB33-F1
#
_cell.length_a   1.000
_cell.length_b   1.000
_cell.length_c   1.000
_cell.angle_alpha   90.00
_cell.angle_beta   90.00
_cell.angle_gamma   90.00
#
_symmetry.space_group_name_H-M   'P 1'
#
loop_
_entity.id
_entity.type
_entity.pdbx_description
1 polymer ?
#
loop_
_entity_poly.entity_id
_entity_poly.type
_entity_poly.pdbx_seq_one_letter_code
_entity_poly.pdbx_strand_id
1 'polypeptide(L)'
;MLIGMLLRTHFSLHHAQMAAYHARIAADLQLDGSEEIAIAIGAHVSGAVISAGAFIEATANELSENDKRPREIIPGQPASLLRLNELLKGAKASPFGHDDTKWQAAQTLIELRNRLIHYKYDWLDLGTKNMIGRDNLHDSTLGPRLEASFEFLPVSMHYIPSFLSPDCAAWAINSATQFLDEFYRRLGKTPRHDHLRHRIEVQRSAAKGPAQQL
;
A
#
# COMPACT_ATOMS: atom_id res chain seq x y z
N MET A 1 21.91 31.35 -23.34
CA MET A 1 22.00 30.78 -21.97
C MET A 1 20.62 30.27 -21.60
N LEU A 2 20.36 28.97 -21.76
CA LEU A 2 19.09 28.37 -21.35
C LEU A 2 19.09 28.26 -19.83
N ILE A 3 18.42 29.18 -19.15
CA ILE A 3 18.00 28.97 -17.75
C ILE A 3 16.82 28.00 -17.82
N GLY A 4 17.12 26.74 -18.09
CA GLY A 4 16.13 25.68 -17.97
C GLY A 4 15.89 25.47 -16.47
N MET A 5 14.71 25.87 -15.98
CA MET A 5 14.26 25.34 -14.69
C MET A 5 14.17 23.82 -14.83
N LEU A 6 15.14 23.10 -14.28
CA LEU A 6 15.04 21.67 -14.03
C LEU A 6 13.98 21.46 -12.94
N LEU A 7 12.70 21.55 -13.32
CA LEU A 7 11.60 21.05 -12.51
C LEU A 7 11.71 19.53 -12.50
N ARG A 8 12.54 19.00 -11.59
CA ARG A 8 12.47 17.59 -11.20
C ARG A 8 11.22 17.44 -10.35
N THR A 9 10.08 17.22 -10.99
CA THR A 9 8.87 16.80 -10.28
C THR A 9 9.02 15.35 -9.84
N HIS A 10 9.03 15.13 -8.53
CA HIS A 10 9.00 13.81 -7.93
C HIS A 10 7.56 13.29 -7.95
N PHE A 11 7.26 12.36 -8.85
CA PHE A 11 5.93 11.73 -8.93
C PHE A 11 5.65 10.84 -7.71
N SER A 12 6.70 10.36 -7.04
CA SER A 12 6.59 9.70 -5.73
C SER A 12 5.77 10.53 -4.72
N LEU A 13 6.05 11.83 -4.62
CA LEU A 13 5.35 12.72 -3.70
C LEU A 13 3.87 12.94 -4.09
N HIS A 14 3.58 13.01 -5.38
CA HIS A 14 2.21 13.11 -5.88
C HIS A 14 1.41 11.86 -5.51
N HIS A 15 1.99 10.67 -5.72
CA HIS A 15 1.37 9.41 -5.33
C HIS A 15 1.11 9.32 -3.82
N ALA A 16 2.05 9.80 -2.98
CA ALA A 16 1.85 9.86 -1.54
C ALA A 16 0.66 10.77 -1.15
N GLN A 17 0.55 11.94 -1.77
CA GLN A 17 -0.56 12.87 -1.52
C GLN A 17 -1.90 12.32 -2.02
N MET A 18 -1.92 11.67 -3.20
CA MET A 18 -3.11 11.00 -3.73
C MET A 18 -3.58 9.90 -2.78
N ALA A 19 -2.66 9.07 -2.30
CA ALA A 19 -2.98 7.99 -1.36
C ALA A 19 -3.63 8.54 -0.08
N ALA A 20 -3.02 9.58 0.48
CA ALA A 20 -3.53 10.22 1.69
C ALA A 20 -4.88 10.92 1.48
N TYR A 21 -5.08 11.56 0.32
CA TYR A 21 -6.36 12.17 -0.03
C TYR A 21 -7.46 11.11 -0.08
N HIS A 22 -7.24 10.02 -0.82
CA HIS A 22 -8.20 8.94 -0.93
C HIS A 22 -8.51 8.29 0.42
N ALA A 23 -7.50 8.09 1.26
CA ALA A 23 -7.69 7.54 2.61
C ALA A 23 -8.53 8.45 3.52
N ARG A 24 -8.34 9.77 3.46
CA ARG A 24 -9.18 10.73 4.20
C ARG A 24 -10.62 10.71 3.74
N ILE A 25 -10.85 10.74 2.42
CA ILE A 25 -12.21 10.66 1.88
C ILE A 25 -12.88 9.34 2.29
N ALA A 26 -12.18 8.21 2.20
CA ALA A 26 -12.72 6.93 2.64
C ALA A 26 -13.12 6.92 4.12
N ALA A 27 -12.36 7.60 4.99
CA ALA A 27 -12.66 7.71 6.41
C ALA A 27 -13.88 8.60 6.71
N ASP A 28 -14.13 9.61 5.88
CA ASP A 28 -15.26 10.53 6.04
C ASP A 28 -16.58 9.99 5.47
N LEU A 29 -16.53 8.94 4.63
CA LEU A 29 -17.72 8.29 4.08
C LEU A 29 -18.45 7.48 5.17
N GLN A 30 -19.70 7.84 5.42
CA GLN A 30 -20.56 7.12 6.36
C GLN A 30 -21.27 5.97 5.67
N LEU A 31 -21.18 4.77 6.25
CA LEU A 31 -21.92 3.60 5.77
C LEU A 31 -23.42 3.80 5.98
N ASP A 32 -24.19 3.75 4.90
CA ASP A 32 -25.66 3.79 4.93
C ASP A 32 -26.30 2.51 4.36
N GLY A 33 -25.49 1.54 3.94
CA GLY A 33 -25.93 0.29 3.32
C GLY A 33 -26.30 0.41 1.84
N SER A 34 -26.19 1.60 1.24
CA SER A 34 -26.44 1.81 -0.18
C SER A 34 -25.29 1.29 -1.05
N GLU A 35 -25.63 0.87 -2.27
CA GLU A 35 -24.66 0.49 -3.29
C GLU A 35 -23.75 1.66 -3.68
N GLU A 36 -24.30 2.88 -3.76
CA GLU A 36 -23.54 4.09 -4.14
C GLU A 36 -22.41 4.38 -3.15
N ILE A 37 -22.71 4.36 -1.85
CA ILE A 37 -21.68 4.56 -0.81
C ILE A 37 -20.67 3.41 -0.81
N ALA A 38 -21.11 2.17 -1.00
CA ALA A 38 -20.20 1.04 -1.10
C ALA A 38 -19.22 1.22 -2.28
N ILE A 39 -19.71 1.60 -3.46
CA ILE A 39 -18.87 1.90 -4.63
C ILE A 39 -17.90 3.04 -4.33
N ALA A 40 -18.37 4.12 -3.70
CA ALA A 40 -17.52 5.25 -3.34
C ALA A 40 -16.37 4.84 -2.41
N ILE A 41 -16.66 4.03 -1.39
CA ILE A 41 -15.64 3.49 -0.48
C ILE A 41 -14.67 2.61 -1.24
N GLY A 42 -15.17 1.65 -2.02
CA GLY A 42 -14.32 0.77 -2.82
C GLY A 42 -13.39 1.54 -3.75
N ALA A 43 -13.88 2.60 -4.40
CA ALA A 43 -13.10 3.46 -5.28
C ALA A 43 -12.01 4.22 -4.52
N HIS A 44 -12.35 4.84 -3.39
CA HIS A 44 -11.37 5.58 -2.59
C HIS A 44 -10.34 4.65 -1.94
N VAL A 45 -10.75 3.54 -1.36
CA VAL A 45 -9.82 2.59 -0.74
C VAL A 45 -8.87 1.99 -1.78
N SER A 46 -9.39 1.57 -2.93
CA SER A 46 -8.55 1.07 -4.03
C SER A 46 -7.59 2.14 -4.55
N GLY A 47 -8.07 3.38 -4.73
CA GLY A 47 -7.25 4.52 -5.12
C GLY A 47 -6.11 4.80 -4.12
N ALA A 48 -6.38 4.67 -2.82
CA ALA A 48 -5.37 4.81 -1.77
C ALA A 48 -4.30 3.72 -1.85
N VAL A 49 -4.70 2.45 -1.94
CA VAL A 49 -3.80 1.30 -2.04
C VAL A 49 -2.92 1.37 -3.28
N ILE A 50 -3.51 1.67 -4.44
CA ILE A 50 -2.78 1.78 -5.71
C ILE A 50 -1.76 2.91 -5.64
N SER A 51 -2.17 4.08 -5.14
CA SER A 51 -1.30 5.25 -5.02
C SER A 51 -0.18 5.03 -4.00
N ALA A 52 -0.44 4.36 -2.88
CA ALA A 52 0.57 4.05 -1.87
C ALA A 52 1.62 3.05 -2.40
N GLY A 53 1.20 2.04 -3.17
CA GLY A 53 2.14 1.16 -3.88
C GLY A 53 2.99 1.91 -4.91
N ALA A 54 2.35 2.77 -5.71
CA ALA A 54 3.03 3.61 -6.69
C ALA A 54 4.03 4.58 -6.05
N PHE A 55 3.75 5.08 -4.83
CA PHE A 55 4.69 5.92 -4.07
C PHE A 55 6.02 5.19 -3.80
N ILE A 56 5.96 3.94 -3.34
CA ILE A 56 7.17 3.13 -3.09
C ILE A 56 7.93 2.86 -4.40
N GLU A 57 7.21 2.47 -5.46
CA GLU A 57 7.82 2.13 -6.75
C GLU A 57 8.44 3.33 -7.45
N ALA A 58 7.75 4.47 -7.46
CA ALA A 58 8.26 5.72 -7.99
C ALA A 58 9.51 6.16 -7.20
N THR A 59 9.50 6.02 -5.86
CA THR A 59 10.68 6.32 -5.04
C THR A 59 11.87 5.44 -5.43
N ALA A 60 11.65 4.14 -5.63
CA ALA A 60 12.70 3.23 -6.07
C ALA A 60 13.27 3.62 -7.45
N ASN A 61 12.40 3.95 -8.41
CA ASN A 61 12.80 4.40 -9.75
C ASN A 61 13.59 5.72 -9.70
N GLU A 62 13.09 6.69 -8.95
CA GLU A 62 13.70 8.02 -8.81
C GLU A 62 15.05 8.00 -8.10
N LEU A 63 15.29 7.03 -7.21
CA LEU A 63 16.58 6.87 -6.53
C LEU A 63 17.56 6.05 -7.36
N SER A 64 17.07 5.07 -8.11
CA SER A 64 17.90 4.25 -8.99
C SER A 64 18.24 4.98 -10.30
N GLU A 65 17.54 6.07 -10.61
CA GLU A 65 17.57 6.79 -11.88
C GLU A 65 17.31 5.87 -13.09
N ASN A 66 16.56 4.78 -12.87
CA ASN A 66 16.17 3.83 -13.91
C ASN A 66 15.00 2.94 -13.46
N ASP A 67 14.40 2.25 -14.41
CA ASP A 67 13.34 1.25 -14.24
C ASP A 67 13.83 -0.19 -14.43
N LYS A 68 15.15 -0.42 -14.42
CA LYS A 68 15.74 -1.74 -14.61
C LYS A 68 15.31 -2.66 -13.48
N ARG A 69 15.25 -3.96 -13.79
CA ARG A 69 15.01 -5.01 -12.81
C ARG A 69 16.14 -5.04 -11.77
N PRO A 70 15.86 -5.43 -10.51
CA PRO A 70 16.90 -5.72 -9.53
C PRO A 70 17.85 -6.79 -10.10
N ARG A 71 19.12 -6.74 -9.68
CA ARG A 71 20.14 -7.74 -10.02
C ARG A 71 19.77 -9.10 -9.46
N GLU A 72 19.26 -9.13 -8.22
CA GLU A 72 18.75 -10.34 -7.59
C GLU A 72 17.23 -10.38 -7.74
N ILE A 73 16.71 -11.40 -8.43
CA ILE A 73 15.27 -11.65 -8.52
C ILE A 73 14.93 -12.75 -7.51
N ILE A 74 14.15 -12.38 -6.50
CA ILE A 74 13.66 -13.33 -5.49
C ILE A 74 12.17 -13.59 -5.76
N PRO A 75 11.76 -14.84 -6.03
CA PRO A 75 10.35 -15.16 -6.24
C PRO A 75 9.46 -14.67 -5.10
N GLY A 76 8.32 -14.06 -5.44
CA GLY A 76 7.36 -13.51 -4.47
C GLY A 76 7.76 -12.17 -3.85
N GLN A 77 8.96 -11.63 -4.13
CA GLN A 77 9.40 -10.35 -3.61
C GLN A 77 9.19 -9.22 -4.66
N PRO A 78 8.62 -8.06 -4.27
CA PRO A 78 8.44 -6.94 -5.19
C PRO A 78 9.76 -6.36 -5.67
N ALA A 79 9.87 -6.12 -6.99
CA ALA A 79 11.07 -5.57 -7.60
C ALA A 79 11.45 -4.18 -7.05
N SER A 80 10.48 -3.35 -6.65
CA SER A 80 10.75 -2.06 -6.01
C SER A 80 11.45 -2.20 -4.67
N LEU A 81 11.00 -3.12 -3.81
CA LEU A 81 11.62 -3.36 -2.51
C LEU A 81 13.03 -3.93 -2.65
N LEU A 82 13.23 -4.88 -3.56
CA LEU A 82 14.54 -5.44 -3.86
C LEU A 82 15.53 -4.36 -4.34
N ARG A 83 15.09 -3.46 -5.22
CA ARG A 83 15.93 -2.33 -5.68
C ARG A 83 16.30 -1.37 -4.55
N LEU A 84 15.38 -1.08 -3.64
CA LEU A 84 15.70 -0.27 -2.46
C LEU A 84 16.73 -0.99 -1.57
N ASN A 85 16.60 -2.30 -1.37
CA ASN A 85 17.62 -3.09 -0.66
C ASN A 85 18.98 -3.09 -1.39
N GLU A 86 19.03 -3.13 -2.72
CA GLU A 86 20.27 -3.00 -3.49
C GLU A 86 20.94 -1.64 -3.31
N LEU A 87 20.16 -0.56 -3.23
CA LEU A 87 20.67 0.77 -2.91
C LEU A 87 21.28 0.82 -1.50
N LEU A 88 20.64 0.19 -0.50
CA LEU A 88 21.21 0.06 0.85
C LEU A 88 22.53 -0.71 0.84
N LYS A 89 22.57 -1.87 0.17
CA LYS A 89 23.78 -2.68 0.02
C LYS A 89 24.90 -1.87 -0.66
N GLY A 90 24.60 -1.17 -1.75
CA GLY A 90 25.55 -0.32 -2.48
C GLY A 90 26.09 0.84 -1.66
N ALA A 91 25.27 1.40 -0.77
CA ALA A 91 25.67 2.43 0.20
C ALA A 91 26.36 1.87 1.45
N LYS A 92 26.61 0.55 1.53
CA LYS A 92 27.14 -0.15 2.72
C LYS A 92 26.27 0.04 3.97
N ALA A 93 24.97 0.28 3.79
CA ALA A 93 23.97 0.34 4.85
C ALA A 93 23.35 -1.04 5.10
N SER A 94 22.72 -1.22 6.26
CA SER A 94 22.04 -2.47 6.62
C SER A 94 20.76 -2.65 5.79
N PRO A 95 20.65 -3.69 4.93
CA PRO A 95 19.42 -3.96 4.17
C PRO A 95 18.30 -4.46 5.07
N PHE A 96 17.06 -4.37 4.61
CA PHE A 96 15.91 -4.98 5.29
C PHE A 96 16.00 -6.51 5.24
N GLY A 97 15.77 -7.15 6.40
CA GLY A 97 15.45 -8.57 6.46
C GLY A 97 14.01 -8.80 5.98
N HIS A 98 13.72 -9.99 5.46
CA HIS A 98 12.36 -10.34 5.02
C HIS A 98 11.39 -10.59 6.20
N ASP A 99 11.93 -10.70 7.40
CA ASP A 99 11.23 -10.76 8.69
C ASP A 99 10.99 -9.36 9.30
N ASP A 100 11.53 -8.30 8.71
CA ASP A 100 11.29 -6.93 9.16
C ASP A 100 9.81 -6.55 8.95
N THR A 101 9.15 -6.08 10.00
CA THR A 101 7.73 -5.76 9.96
C THR A 101 7.38 -4.66 8.95
N LYS A 102 8.27 -3.70 8.70
CA LYS A 102 8.07 -2.65 7.70
C LYS A 102 8.26 -3.17 6.29
N TRP A 103 9.20 -4.10 6.10
CA TRP A 103 9.34 -4.83 4.84
C TRP A 103 8.09 -5.64 4.54
N GLN A 104 7.61 -6.43 5.51
CA GLN A 104 6.44 -7.26 5.35
C GLN A 104 5.19 -6.43 5.06
N ALA A 105 4.99 -5.30 5.76
CA ALA A 105 3.88 -4.39 5.50
C ALA A 105 3.95 -3.80 4.07
N ALA A 106 5.12 -3.31 3.64
CA ALA A 106 5.31 -2.81 2.28
C ALA A 106 5.11 -3.90 1.22
N GLN A 107 5.55 -5.13 1.50
CA GLN A 107 5.30 -6.28 0.63
C GLN A 107 3.81 -6.60 0.55
N THR A 108 3.10 -6.62 1.69
CA THR A 108 1.65 -6.87 1.75
C THR A 108 0.92 -5.82 0.92
N LEU A 109 1.29 -4.55 1.06
CA LEU A 109 0.71 -3.44 0.33
C LEU A 109 0.88 -3.60 -1.19
N ILE A 110 2.10 -3.88 -1.65
CA ILE A 110 2.37 -4.04 -3.09
C ILE A 110 1.64 -5.27 -3.64
N GLU A 111 1.58 -6.35 -2.86
CA GLU A 111 0.83 -7.55 -3.23
C GLU A 111 -0.67 -7.27 -3.37
N LEU A 112 -1.29 -6.59 -2.40
CA LEU A 112 -2.68 -6.16 -2.46
C LEU A 112 -2.93 -5.25 -3.68
N ARG A 113 -2.09 -4.24 -3.89
CA ARG A 113 -2.16 -3.36 -5.07
C ARG A 113 -2.10 -4.17 -6.36
N ASN A 114 -1.22 -5.17 -6.43
CA ASN A 114 -1.12 -6.02 -7.61
C ASN A 114 -2.39 -6.85 -7.81
N ARG A 115 -3.03 -7.36 -6.75
CA ARG A 115 -4.31 -8.07 -6.84
C ARG A 115 -5.46 -7.16 -7.31
N LEU A 116 -5.45 -5.88 -6.94
CA LEU A 116 -6.45 -4.90 -7.38
C LEU A 116 -6.30 -4.48 -8.85
N ILE A 117 -5.08 -4.50 -9.39
CA ILE A 117 -4.81 -4.05 -10.77
C ILE A 117 -4.72 -5.22 -11.75
N HIS A 118 -3.97 -6.25 -11.38
CA HIS A 118 -3.71 -7.38 -12.24
C HIS A 118 -4.82 -8.39 -12.05
N TYR A 119 -5.70 -8.48 -13.05
CA TYR A 119 -6.68 -9.56 -13.15
C TYR A 119 -5.96 -10.91 -13.09
N LYS A 120 -6.10 -11.60 -11.96
CA LYS A 120 -5.94 -13.04 -11.86
C LYS A 120 -7.30 -13.59 -11.47
N TYR A 121 -7.83 -14.47 -12.33
CA TYR A 121 -9.06 -15.24 -12.07
C TYR A 121 -9.07 -15.85 -10.66
N ASP A 122 -7.87 -16.10 -10.12
CA ASP A 122 -7.67 -16.78 -8.86
C ASP A 122 -7.96 -15.93 -7.62
N TRP A 123 -8.15 -14.60 -7.69
CA TRP A 123 -8.29 -13.73 -6.49
C TRP A 123 -9.73 -13.40 -6.07
N LEU A 124 -10.71 -13.47 -6.97
CA LEU A 124 -12.07 -13.01 -6.67
C LEU A 124 -12.83 -14.08 -5.86
N ASP A 125 -13.17 -13.75 -4.61
CA ASP A 125 -14.02 -14.59 -3.75
C ASP A 125 -15.52 -14.45 -4.05
N LEU A 126 -15.88 -13.64 -5.05
CA LEU A 126 -17.26 -13.40 -5.45
C LEU A 126 -17.57 -14.13 -6.76
N GLY A 127 -18.36 -15.20 -6.64
CA GLY A 127 -18.84 -15.95 -7.80
C GLY A 127 -19.43 -17.31 -7.43
N THR A 128 -19.82 -18.08 -8.45
CA THR A 128 -20.26 -19.47 -8.25
C THR A 128 -19.07 -20.37 -7.86
N LYS A 129 -19.32 -21.58 -7.36
CA LYS A 129 -18.27 -22.53 -6.92
C LYS A 129 -17.14 -22.78 -7.95
N ASN A 130 -17.39 -22.52 -9.23
CA ASN A 130 -16.43 -22.68 -10.33
C ASN A 130 -15.61 -21.40 -10.63
N MET A 131 -15.91 -20.29 -9.96
CA MET A 131 -15.25 -18.98 -10.11
C MET A 131 -14.19 -18.70 -9.03
N ILE A 132 -14.06 -19.58 -8.04
CA ILE A 132 -13.07 -19.49 -6.97
C ILE A 132 -11.81 -20.24 -7.41
N GLY A 133 -10.72 -19.53 -7.69
CA GLY A 133 -9.44 -20.14 -8.06
C GLY A 133 -8.60 -20.58 -6.87
N ARG A 134 -7.51 -21.32 -7.15
CA ARG A 134 -6.66 -22.02 -6.16
C ARG A 134 -5.78 -21.10 -5.30
N ASP A 135 -5.80 -19.79 -5.53
CA ASP A 135 -5.00 -18.77 -4.84
C ASP A 135 -5.85 -17.53 -4.48
N ASN A 136 -7.11 -17.76 -4.10
CA ASN A 136 -8.04 -16.71 -3.67
C ASN A 136 -7.61 -16.07 -2.35
N LEU A 137 -8.23 -14.97 -1.96
CA LEU A 137 -7.82 -14.24 -0.75
C LEU A 137 -7.80 -15.16 0.47
N HIS A 138 -8.82 -16.01 0.59
CA HIS A 138 -9.01 -16.92 1.73
C HIS A 138 -8.07 -18.13 1.71
N ASP A 139 -7.64 -18.60 0.54
CA ASP A 139 -6.70 -19.71 0.38
C ASP A 139 -5.23 -19.27 0.26
N SER A 140 -4.98 -17.96 0.16
CA SER A 140 -3.63 -17.38 0.06
C SER A 140 -3.07 -16.93 1.41
N THR A 141 -1.74 -16.76 1.47
CA THR A 141 -1.08 -16.17 2.64
C THR A 141 -1.37 -14.67 2.81
N LEU A 142 -1.99 -14.03 1.81
CA LEU A 142 -2.31 -12.60 1.84
C LEU A 142 -3.48 -12.31 2.78
N GLY A 143 -4.53 -13.14 2.81
CA GLY A 143 -5.71 -12.95 3.68
C GLY A 143 -5.35 -12.72 5.15
N PRO A 144 -4.68 -13.68 5.81
CA PRO A 144 -4.26 -13.54 7.20
C PRO A 144 -3.35 -12.32 7.45
N ARG A 145 -2.53 -11.93 6.47
CA ARG A 145 -1.67 -10.73 6.56
C ARG A 145 -2.49 -9.44 6.52
N LEU A 146 -3.55 -9.39 5.72
CA LEU A 146 -4.45 -8.24 5.66
C LEU A 146 -5.27 -8.10 6.95
N GLU A 147 -5.82 -9.21 7.45
CA GLU A 147 -6.57 -9.22 8.73
C GLU A 147 -5.70 -8.77 9.91
N ALA A 148 -4.41 -9.14 9.92
CA ALA A 148 -3.47 -8.67 10.93
C ALA A 148 -3.05 -7.19 10.74
N SER A 149 -3.32 -6.60 9.58
CA SER A 149 -2.85 -5.26 9.21
C SER A 149 -3.85 -4.17 9.52
N PHE A 150 -5.15 -4.42 9.34
CA PHE A 150 -6.23 -3.43 9.47
C PHE A 150 -7.61 -4.06 9.71
N GLU A 151 -8.55 -3.26 10.19
CA GLU A 151 -9.93 -3.69 10.44
C GLU A 151 -10.70 -3.83 9.12
N PHE A 152 -11.36 -4.98 8.90
CA PHE A 152 -12.21 -5.21 7.75
C PHE A 152 -13.61 -4.62 7.96
N LEU A 153 -14.30 -4.29 6.88
CA LEU A 153 -15.71 -3.94 6.92
C LEU A 153 -16.57 -5.14 7.35
N PRO A 154 -17.75 -4.90 7.95
CA PRO A 154 -18.71 -5.96 8.23
C PRO A 154 -19.12 -6.74 6.97
N VAL A 155 -19.34 -8.05 7.11
CA VAL A 155 -19.75 -8.94 6.01
C VAL A 155 -21.12 -8.57 5.42
N SER A 156 -21.95 -7.82 6.15
CA SER A 156 -23.24 -7.29 5.67
C SER A 156 -23.10 -6.29 4.50
N MET A 157 -21.88 -5.85 4.17
CA MET A 157 -21.61 -4.93 3.07
C MET A 157 -21.49 -5.69 1.75
N HIS A 158 -22.62 -6.14 1.19
CA HIS A 158 -22.67 -7.08 0.06
C HIS A 158 -22.13 -6.55 -1.29
N TYR A 159 -21.84 -5.25 -1.40
CA TYR A 159 -21.44 -4.60 -2.67
C TYR A 159 -19.94 -4.39 -2.83
N ILE A 160 -19.13 -4.60 -1.78
CA ILE A 160 -17.67 -4.45 -1.83
C ILE A 160 -16.97 -5.52 -0.98
N PRO A 161 -15.76 -5.97 -1.38
CA PRO A 161 -14.96 -6.83 -0.52
C PRO A 161 -14.68 -6.20 0.84
N SER A 162 -14.81 -6.99 1.91
CA SER A 162 -14.70 -6.49 3.30
C SER A 162 -13.33 -5.88 3.61
N PHE A 163 -12.26 -6.37 2.97
CA PHE A 163 -10.91 -5.82 3.14
C PHE A 163 -10.74 -4.41 2.54
N LEU A 164 -11.68 -3.93 1.71
CA LEU A 164 -11.67 -2.55 1.20
C LEU A 164 -12.30 -1.60 2.23
N SER A 165 -11.74 -1.57 3.43
CA SER A 165 -12.18 -0.70 4.52
C SER A 165 -11.49 0.67 4.51
N PRO A 166 -12.08 1.69 5.14
CA PRO A 166 -11.37 2.94 5.38
C PRO A 166 -10.04 2.76 6.13
N ASP A 167 -9.96 1.80 7.05
CA ASP A 167 -8.72 1.49 7.78
C ASP A 167 -7.65 0.85 6.86
N CYS A 168 -8.05 0.08 5.84
CA CYS A 168 -7.14 -0.40 4.78
C CYS A 168 -6.49 0.77 4.04
N ALA A 169 -7.26 1.80 3.68
CA ALA A 169 -6.76 2.98 3.00
C ALA A 169 -5.74 3.75 3.85
N ALA A 170 -6.06 3.98 5.13
CA ALA A 170 -5.16 4.63 6.07
C ALA A 170 -3.90 3.78 6.35
N TRP A 171 -4.06 2.47 6.53
CA TRP A 171 -2.95 1.53 6.70
C TRP A 171 -2.00 1.54 5.50
N ALA A 172 -2.52 1.60 4.28
CA ALA A 172 -1.72 1.55 3.06
C ALA A 172 -0.72 2.71 2.99
N ILE A 173 -1.19 3.96 3.11
CA ILE A 173 -0.31 5.14 3.04
C ILE A 173 0.65 5.22 4.24
N ASN A 174 0.19 4.86 5.43
CA ASN A 174 1.05 4.85 6.61
C ASN A 174 2.16 3.80 6.50
N SER A 175 1.85 2.60 5.99
CA SER A 175 2.83 1.53 5.80
C SER A 175 3.90 1.91 4.77
N ALA A 176 3.49 2.53 3.65
CA ALA A 176 4.42 3.05 2.65
C ALA A 176 5.34 4.13 3.24
N THR A 177 4.78 5.06 4.00
CA THR A 177 5.52 6.16 4.63
C THR A 177 6.52 5.62 5.66
N GLN A 178 6.10 4.72 6.55
CA GLN A 178 6.95 4.12 7.58
C GLN A 178 8.08 3.28 6.99
N PHE A 179 7.81 2.51 5.94
CA PHE A 179 8.84 1.75 5.23
C PHE A 179 9.89 2.69 4.60
N LEU A 180 9.45 3.73 3.89
CA LEU A 180 10.37 4.69 3.27
C LEU A 180 11.14 5.52 4.30
N ASP A 181 10.51 5.91 5.41
CA ASP A 181 11.19 6.56 6.54
C ASP A 181 12.35 5.71 7.05
N GLU A 182 12.09 4.43 7.30
CA GLU A 182 13.12 3.49 7.75
C GLU A 182 14.21 3.27 6.70
N PHE A 183 13.85 3.19 5.43
CA PHE A 183 14.81 3.10 4.33
C PHE A 183 15.77 4.30 4.30
N TYR A 184 15.22 5.52 4.36
CA TYR A 184 16.03 6.74 4.39
C TYR A 184 16.86 6.85 5.67
N ARG A 185 16.31 6.43 6.82
CA ARG A 185 17.05 6.35 8.09
C ARG A 185 18.27 5.43 7.97
N ARG A 186 18.12 4.25 7.36
CA ARG A 186 19.24 3.31 7.13
C ARG A 186 20.28 3.89 6.16
N LEU A 187 19.86 4.68 5.19
CA LEU A 187 20.78 5.45 4.32
C LEU A 187 21.47 6.62 5.02
N GLY A 188 21.07 6.98 6.25
CA GLY A 188 21.55 8.18 6.93
C GLY A 188 21.10 9.48 6.25
N LYS A 189 19.92 9.50 5.65
CA LYS A 189 19.37 10.63 4.90
C LYS A 189 17.99 11.04 5.42
N THR A 190 17.65 12.31 5.25
CA THR A 190 16.28 12.79 5.46
C THR A 190 15.36 12.26 4.35
N PRO A 191 14.17 11.73 4.67
CA PRO A 191 13.22 11.29 3.66
C PRO A 191 12.79 12.43 2.73
N ARG A 192 12.67 12.15 1.42
CA ARG A 192 12.24 13.17 0.43
C ARG A 192 10.85 13.73 0.73
N HIS A 193 9.98 12.92 1.35
CA HIS A 193 8.61 13.29 1.71
C HIS A 193 8.48 13.99 3.06
N ASP A 194 9.57 14.26 3.79
CA ASP A 194 9.53 14.79 5.15
C ASP A 194 8.79 16.13 5.26
N HIS A 195 9.02 17.04 4.31
CA HIS A 195 8.33 18.33 4.21
C HIS A 195 6.82 18.23 3.91
N LEU A 196 6.32 17.05 3.55
CA LEU A 196 4.92 16.78 3.23
C LEU A 196 4.20 15.92 4.28
N ARG A 197 4.83 15.58 5.42
CA ARG A 197 4.23 14.72 6.46
C ARG A 197 2.79 15.09 6.82
N HIS A 198 2.56 16.37 7.10
CA HIS A 198 1.23 16.90 7.41
C HIS A 198 0.17 16.68 6.32
N ARG A 199 0.59 16.37 5.07
CA ARG A 199 -0.28 16.10 3.93
C ARG A 199 -0.41 14.62 3.61
N ILE A 200 0.50 13.77 4.07
CA ILE A 200 0.52 12.34 3.71
C ILE A 200 0.22 11.40 4.86
N GLU A 201 0.39 11.84 6.11
CA GLU A 201 0.00 11.07 7.28
C GLU A 201 -1.52 11.10 7.46
N VAL A 202 -2.11 9.93 7.73
CA VAL A 202 -3.56 9.76 7.88
C VAL A 202 -3.82 9.02 9.18
N GLN A 203 -4.74 9.54 9.98
CA GLN A 203 -5.15 8.85 11.21
C GLN A 203 -5.87 7.55 10.87
N ARG A 204 -5.53 6.50 11.60
CA ARG A 204 -6.27 5.24 11.55
C ARG A 204 -7.44 5.34 12.50
N SER A 205 -8.59 4.81 12.10
CA SER A 205 -9.70 4.57 13.03
C SER A 205 -9.16 3.74 14.18
N ALA A 206 -9.39 4.18 15.43
CA ALA A 206 -8.98 3.41 16.59
C ALA A 206 -9.62 2.02 16.48
N ALA A 207 -8.81 0.96 16.52
CA ALA A 207 -9.32 -0.40 16.66
C ALA A 207 -10.32 -0.38 17.81
N LYS A 208 -11.58 -0.78 17.56
CA LYS A 208 -12.50 -1.02 18.66
C LYS A 208 -11.82 -2.05 19.55
N GLY A 209 -11.48 -1.65 20.78
CA GLY A 209 -11.06 -2.59 21.82
C GLY A 209 -12.07 -3.74 21.90
N PRO A 210 -11.65 -4.92 22.40
CA PRO A 210 -12.43 -6.14 22.30
C PRO A 210 -13.87 -5.87 22.75
N ALA A 211 -14.81 -6.18 21.87
CA ALA A 211 -16.23 -6.06 22.14
C ALA A 211 -16.51 -6.71 23.50
N GLN A 212 -16.94 -5.90 24.47
CA GLN A 212 -17.49 -6.44 25.71
C GLN A 212 -18.68 -7.31 25.30
N GLN A 213 -18.52 -8.62 25.48
CA GLN A 213 -19.59 -9.60 25.36
C GLN A 213 -20.71 -9.17 26.33
N LEU A 214 -21.88 -8.84 25.77
CA LEU A 214 -23.15 -8.80 26.49
C LEU A 214 -23.91 -10.09 26.17
#